data_AF-A0A2K1J135-F1
#
_entry.id   AF-A0A2K1J135-F1
#
_cell.length_a   1.000
_cell.length_b   1.000
_cell.length_c   1.000
_cell.angle_alpha   90.00
_cell.angle_beta   90.00
_cell.angle_gamma   90.00
#
_symmetry.space_group_name_H-M   'P 1'
#
loop_
_entity.id
_entity.type
_entity.pdbx_description
1 polymer ?
#
loop_
_entity_poly.entity_id
_entity_poly.type
_entity_poly.pdbx_seq_one_letter_code
_entity_poly.pdbx_strand_id
1 'polypeptide(L)'
;MAFLKGNFHLPRKFSGGSGSSILDEVEHQQTHQELERLYTSTRAAKHFQKDVVKGVEGLVSTGKRQLEIEIRFGQDCTKYGLEGASVTESLSRATQHYGSARGRMEKERENFHRVISLQVAEPLKAMVQGSPLEDARHLKQKYDRLRESVDSHASEVQKRKTKDANGNPEHAAKLRAAEQKLDEIISAMNTMGKNATSAMSVVETQQQQTTLHKMLSMVEAERAYFQRVTSILDTLHHEIESEVKKSSNPSVSGNGDSHNSKHREGRIVESSYSETPSSNPLRQAAVDPPEPSYNVVNGSNRGYEDKEPTLEAGKVPAAPEPKSFYATATHDFVGEDEGELTISVGDEVLVRQVTSSGWSEGQCNGQSGWFPSTYVEKKQPIRKGRGKLGGSSR
;
A
#
# COMPACT_ATOMS: atom_id res chain seq x y z
N MET A 1 1.80 -19.40 21.87
CA MET A 1 1.94 -20.70 22.55
C MET A 1 3.29 -21.30 22.19
N ALA A 2 3.97 -21.91 23.17
CA ALA A 2 5.25 -22.64 23.12
C ALA A 2 6.51 -21.85 22.67
N PHE A 3 7.10 -21.08 23.60
CA PHE A 3 8.50 -20.65 23.52
C PHE A 3 9.41 -21.85 23.85
N LEU A 4 10.12 -22.39 22.87
CA LEU A 4 11.23 -23.30 23.12
C LEU A 4 12.39 -22.51 23.71
N LYS A 5 12.55 -22.59 25.04
CA LYS A 5 13.76 -22.15 25.75
C LYS A 5 14.91 -23.08 25.37
N GLY A 6 15.62 -22.77 24.29
CA GLY A 6 16.98 -23.25 24.08
C GLY A 6 17.90 -22.51 25.03
N ASN A 7 18.44 -23.20 26.05
CA ASN A 7 19.48 -22.65 26.90
C ASN A 7 20.75 -22.45 26.07
N PHE A 8 21.01 -21.21 25.69
CA PHE A 8 22.30 -20.78 25.15
C PHE A 8 23.32 -20.85 26.31
N HIS A 9 24.41 -21.61 26.13
CA HIS A 9 25.54 -21.67 27.05
C HIS A 9 26.83 -21.59 26.23
N LEU A 10 27.51 -20.45 26.31
CA LEU A 10 28.85 -20.29 25.75
C LEU A 10 29.87 -21.06 26.61
N PRO A 11 30.87 -21.70 25.98
CA PRO A 11 31.93 -22.37 26.71
C PRO A 11 32.81 -21.34 27.45
N ARG A 12 32.97 -21.53 28.77
CA ARG A 12 33.81 -20.70 29.66
C ARG A 12 35.20 -20.44 29.03
N LYS A 13 35.52 -19.17 28.77
CA LYS A 13 36.89 -18.71 28.52
C LYS A 13 37.67 -18.67 29.85
N PHE A 14 38.83 -19.33 29.90
CA PHE A 14 39.84 -19.11 30.92
C PHE A 14 41.08 -18.49 30.29
N SER A 15 41.08 -17.17 30.22
CA SER A 15 42.27 -16.36 30.54
C SER A 15 41.84 -15.44 31.69
N GLY A 16 42.69 -15.24 32.69
CA GLY A 16 42.32 -14.68 34.00
C GLY A 16 41.40 -13.46 33.94
N GLY A 17 40.15 -13.62 34.40
CA GLY A 17 39.14 -12.57 34.41
C GLY A 17 37.72 -13.15 34.34
N SER A 18 37.24 -13.79 35.42
CA SER A 18 35.91 -14.42 35.50
C SER A 18 34.72 -13.49 35.18
N GLY A 19 34.93 -12.17 35.09
CA GLY A 19 33.90 -11.20 34.71
C GLY A 19 33.70 -11.02 33.21
N SER A 20 34.72 -11.23 32.37
CA SER A 20 34.66 -10.90 30.93
C SER A 20 33.77 -11.88 30.14
N SER A 21 33.83 -13.18 30.46
CA SER A 21 33.12 -14.23 29.70
C SER A 21 31.60 -14.23 29.93
N ILE A 22 31.13 -13.80 31.10
CA ILE A 22 29.70 -13.73 31.44
C ILE A 22 29.08 -12.48 30.82
N LEU A 23 29.84 -11.38 30.76
CA LEU A 23 29.42 -10.14 30.13
C LEU A 23 29.22 -10.31 28.61
N ASP A 24 30.14 -11.01 27.94
CA ASP A 24 30.02 -11.32 26.51
C ASP A 24 28.74 -12.15 26.23
N GLU A 25 28.46 -13.16 27.04
CA GLU A 25 27.27 -14.02 26.89
C GLU A 25 25.94 -13.27 27.07
N VAL A 26 25.90 -12.31 28.00
CA VAL A 26 24.74 -11.43 28.19
C VAL A 26 24.57 -10.47 27.02
N GLU A 27 25.66 -9.88 26.51
CA GLU A 27 25.62 -8.95 25.37
C GLU A 27 25.12 -9.65 24.09
N HIS A 28 25.53 -10.91 23.86
CA HIS A 28 25.05 -11.72 22.75
C HIS A 28 23.55 -12.02 22.84
N GLN A 29 23.06 -12.40 24.04
CA GLN A 29 21.64 -12.65 24.25
C GLN A 29 20.80 -11.38 24.05
N GLN A 30 21.29 -10.23 24.53
CA GLN A 30 20.63 -8.94 24.32
C GLN A 30 20.57 -8.57 22.84
N THR A 31 21.66 -8.74 22.09
CA THR A 31 21.71 -8.47 20.65
C THR A 31 20.70 -9.32 19.90
N HIS A 32 20.62 -10.62 20.20
CA HIS A 32 19.66 -11.51 19.58
C HIS A 32 18.21 -11.12 19.92
N GLN A 33 17.91 -10.87 21.21
CA GLN A 33 16.58 -10.45 21.64
C GLN A 33 16.12 -9.16 20.95
N GLU A 34 17.02 -8.19 20.82
CA GLU A 34 16.71 -6.93 20.15
C GLU A 34 16.48 -7.14 18.64
N LEU A 35 17.28 -7.98 17.98
CA LEU A 35 17.06 -8.33 16.57
C LEU A 35 15.72 -9.03 16.33
N GLU A 36 15.31 -9.95 17.21
CA GLU A 36 13.99 -10.61 17.12
C GLU A 36 12.84 -9.62 17.34
N ARG A 37 13.00 -8.67 18.27
CA ARG A 37 12.04 -7.59 18.49
C ARG A 37 11.91 -6.71 17.25
N LEU A 38 13.04 -6.27 16.70
CA LEU A 38 13.11 -5.46 15.49
C LEU A 38 12.51 -6.18 14.28
N TYR A 39 12.79 -7.48 14.13
CA TYR A 39 12.23 -8.31 13.05
C TYR A 39 10.71 -8.41 13.15
N THR A 40 10.21 -8.71 14.34
CA THR A 40 8.77 -8.79 14.58
C THR A 40 8.08 -7.46 14.30
N SER A 41 8.67 -6.35 14.77
CA SER A 41 8.14 -5.00 14.58
C SER A 41 8.12 -4.59 13.10
N THR A 42 9.23 -4.76 12.39
CA THR A 42 9.34 -4.40 10.96
C THR A 42 8.44 -5.28 10.08
N ARG A 43 8.26 -6.56 10.43
CA ARG A 43 7.29 -7.46 9.77
C ARG A 43 5.86 -7.00 10.00
N ALA A 44 5.47 -6.69 11.23
CA ALA A 44 4.14 -6.18 11.54
C ALA A 44 3.84 -4.87 10.82
N ALA A 45 4.83 -3.95 10.79
CA ALA A 45 4.72 -2.70 10.04
C ALA A 45 4.53 -2.94 8.53
N LYS A 46 5.32 -3.84 7.92
CA LYS A 46 5.19 -4.20 6.49
C LYS A 46 3.78 -4.70 6.17
N HIS A 47 3.20 -5.57 7.01
CA HIS A 47 1.83 -6.07 6.82
C HIS A 47 0.80 -4.94 6.91
N PHE A 48 0.84 -4.14 7.96
CA PHE A 48 -0.10 -3.03 8.12
C PHE A 48 0.01 -2.02 6.96
N GLN A 49 1.23 -1.71 6.49
CA GLN A 49 1.45 -0.86 5.33
C GLN A 49 0.82 -1.46 4.05
N LYS A 50 0.94 -2.77 3.81
CA LYS A 50 0.27 -3.46 2.71
C LYS A 50 -1.26 -3.32 2.81
N ASP A 51 -1.81 -3.47 4.00
CA ASP A 51 -3.26 -3.36 4.22
C ASP A 51 -3.77 -1.95 3.96
N VAL A 52 -3.03 -0.92 4.39
CA VAL A 52 -3.34 0.48 4.07
C VAL A 52 -3.31 0.73 2.56
N VAL A 53 -2.27 0.25 1.86
CA VAL A 53 -2.17 0.39 0.40
C VAL A 53 -3.36 -0.28 -0.29
N LYS A 54 -3.68 -1.54 0.06
CA LYS A 54 -4.84 -2.27 -0.48
C LYS A 54 -6.16 -1.52 -0.19
N GLY A 55 -6.31 -0.98 1.02
CA GLY A 55 -7.48 -0.21 1.43
C GLY A 55 -7.67 1.05 0.59
N VAL A 56 -6.60 1.84 0.40
CA VAL A 56 -6.62 3.04 -0.44
C VAL A 56 -6.91 2.70 -1.92
N GLU A 57 -6.25 1.68 -2.48
CA GLU A 57 -6.50 1.23 -3.85
C GLU A 57 -7.96 0.75 -4.02
N GLY A 58 -8.52 0.09 -3.01
CA GLY A 58 -9.92 -0.34 -2.95
C GLY A 58 -10.91 0.83 -2.90
N LEU A 59 -10.64 1.85 -2.09
CA LEU A 59 -11.45 3.09 -2.04
C LEU A 59 -11.48 3.79 -3.40
N VAL A 60 -10.31 3.95 -4.02
CA VAL A 60 -10.18 4.60 -5.34
C VAL A 60 -10.94 3.81 -6.41
N SER A 61 -10.78 2.49 -6.43
CA SER A 61 -11.48 1.61 -7.38
C SER A 61 -12.99 1.66 -7.21
N THR A 62 -13.48 1.60 -5.97
CA THR A 62 -14.92 1.69 -5.67
C THR A 62 -15.49 3.06 -6.04
N GLY A 63 -14.74 4.12 -5.72
CA GLY A 63 -15.10 5.49 -6.06
C GLY A 63 -15.25 5.73 -7.57
N LYS A 64 -14.39 5.12 -8.40
CA LYS A 64 -14.54 5.18 -9.87
C LYS A 64 -15.84 4.56 -10.37
N ARG A 65 -16.28 3.46 -9.77
CA ARG A 65 -17.57 2.83 -10.14
C ARG A 65 -18.75 3.70 -9.71
N GLN A 66 -18.66 4.30 -8.52
CA GLN A 66 -19.66 5.24 -8.03
C GLN A 66 -19.77 6.49 -8.93
N LEU A 67 -18.63 7.01 -9.40
CA LEU A 67 -18.55 8.17 -10.28
C LEU A 67 -19.41 8.00 -11.55
N GLU A 68 -19.38 6.85 -12.21
CA GLU A 68 -20.15 6.60 -13.45
C GLU A 68 -21.67 6.74 -13.25
N ILE A 69 -22.17 6.27 -12.10
CA ILE A 69 -23.58 6.36 -11.73
C ILE A 69 -23.95 7.82 -11.44
N GLU A 70 -23.11 8.51 -10.69
CA GLU A 70 -23.39 9.85 -10.19
C GLU A 70 -23.24 10.92 -11.27
N ILE A 71 -22.30 10.76 -12.21
CA ILE A 71 -22.20 11.60 -13.41
C ILE A 71 -23.47 11.45 -14.26
N ARG A 72 -23.90 10.21 -14.53
CA ARG A 72 -25.10 9.96 -15.34
C ARG A 72 -26.33 10.62 -14.71
N PHE A 73 -26.51 10.43 -13.40
CA PHE A 73 -27.61 11.05 -12.69
C PHE A 73 -27.54 12.59 -12.72
N GLY A 74 -26.35 13.17 -12.54
CA GLY A 74 -26.16 14.62 -12.67
C GLY A 74 -26.43 15.15 -14.08
N GLN A 75 -26.07 14.38 -15.12
CA GLN A 75 -26.38 14.69 -16.52
C GLN A 75 -27.88 14.65 -16.79
N ASP A 76 -28.60 13.67 -16.27
CA ASP A 76 -30.05 13.57 -16.40
C ASP A 76 -30.75 14.79 -15.75
N CYS A 77 -30.32 15.19 -14.55
CA CYS A 77 -30.81 16.42 -13.91
C CYS A 77 -30.52 17.68 -14.73
N THR A 78 -29.31 17.77 -15.31
CA THR A 78 -28.92 18.91 -16.15
C THR A 78 -29.74 18.96 -17.44
N LYS A 79 -29.94 17.81 -18.08
CA LYS A 79 -30.73 17.67 -19.30
C LYS A 79 -32.18 18.10 -19.08
N TYR A 80 -32.79 17.62 -17.99
CA TYR A 80 -34.14 18.05 -17.62
C TYR A 80 -34.22 19.57 -17.41
N GLY A 81 -33.22 20.16 -16.74
CA GLY A 81 -33.14 21.60 -16.56
C GLY A 81 -33.09 22.38 -17.88
N LEU A 82 -32.39 21.88 -18.90
CA LEU A 82 -32.24 22.54 -20.20
C LEU A 82 -33.41 22.31 -21.17
N GLU A 83 -33.99 21.11 -21.18
CA GLU A 83 -34.99 20.66 -22.17
C GLU A 83 -36.44 20.67 -21.64
N GLY A 84 -36.64 20.94 -20.35
CA GLY A 84 -37.94 20.91 -19.69
C GLY A 84 -38.97 21.92 -20.23
N ALA A 85 -40.25 21.64 -19.97
CA ALA A 85 -41.36 22.51 -20.34
C ALA A 85 -41.27 23.85 -19.58
N SER A 86 -40.72 24.86 -20.25
CA SER A 86 -40.34 26.18 -19.72
C SER A 86 -39.04 26.20 -18.91
N VAL A 87 -37.96 26.57 -19.60
CA VAL A 87 -36.59 26.83 -19.08
C VAL A 87 -36.56 27.87 -17.93
N THR A 88 -37.70 28.51 -17.64
CA THR A 88 -37.89 29.54 -16.62
C THR A 88 -38.67 29.08 -15.38
N GLU A 89 -39.08 27.81 -15.27
CA GLU A 89 -39.78 27.29 -14.07
C GLU A 89 -38.81 26.92 -12.94
N SER A 90 -39.22 27.16 -11.69
CA SER A 90 -38.40 26.90 -10.49
C SER A 90 -37.82 25.48 -10.43
N LEU A 91 -38.57 24.48 -10.91
CA LEU A 91 -38.12 23.08 -10.92
C LEU A 91 -36.97 22.82 -11.90
N SER A 92 -37.02 23.40 -13.10
CA SER A 92 -35.95 23.32 -14.09
C SER A 92 -34.66 23.94 -13.56
N ARG A 93 -34.74 25.10 -12.90
CA ARG A 93 -33.56 25.72 -12.25
C ARG A 93 -33.03 24.91 -11.08
N ALA A 94 -33.89 24.44 -10.18
CA ALA A 94 -33.48 23.64 -9.02
C ALA A 94 -32.76 22.34 -9.43
N THR A 95 -33.25 21.66 -10.47
CA THR A 95 -32.61 20.44 -11.00
C THR A 95 -31.28 20.74 -11.69
N GLN A 96 -31.14 21.87 -12.38
CA GLN A 96 -29.85 22.32 -12.92
C GLN A 96 -28.83 22.65 -11.82
N HIS A 97 -29.24 23.32 -10.74
CA HIS A 97 -28.40 23.58 -9.57
C HIS A 97 -27.92 22.26 -8.95
N TYR A 98 -28.82 21.29 -8.77
CA TYR A 98 -28.48 19.97 -8.24
C TYR A 98 -27.45 19.23 -9.12
N GLY A 99 -27.69 19.15 -10.43
CA GLY A 99 -26.76 18.49 -11.37
C GLY A 99 -25.37 19.13 -11.35
N SER A 100 -25.32 20.47 -11.35
CA SER A 100 -24.07 21.23 -11.28
C SER A 100 -23.32 21.00 -9.96
N ALA A 101 -24.02 21.04 -8.82
CA ALA A 101 -23.45 20.76 -7.52
C ALA A 101 -22.93 19.32 -7.41
N ARG A 102 -23.64 18.35 -7.98
CA ARG A 102 -23.20 16.94 -8.05
C ARG A 102 -21.87 16.80 -8.78
N GLY A 103 -21.72 17.45 -9.94
CA GLY A 103 -20.46 17.46 -10.70
C GLY A 103 -19.31 18.09 -9.91
N ARG A 104 -19.56 19.17 -9.16
CA ARG A 104 -18.54 19.77 -8.27
C ARG A 104 -18.13 18.82 -7.14
N MET A 105 -19.08 18.15 -6.48
CA MET A 105 -18.78 17.19 -5.41
C MET A 105 -17.94 16.01 -5.92
N GLU A 106 -18.24 15.51 -7.11
CA GLU A 106 -17.46 14.42 -7.70
C GLU A 106 -16.03 14.84 -8.07
N LYS A 107 -15.84 16.08 -8.55
CA LYS A 107 -14.50 16.63 -8.75
C LYS A 107 -13.69 16.69 -7.44
N GLU A 108 -14.33 17.04 -6.32
CA GLU A 108 -13.67 17.00 -5.01
C GLU A 108 -13.37 15.57 -4.54
N ARG A 109 -14.21 14.59 -4.87
CA ARG A 109 -13.94 13.17 -4.61
C ARG A 109 -12.76 12.66 -5.42
N GLU A 110 -12.67 13.01 -6.70
CA GLU A 110 -11.51 12.67 -7.55
C GLU A 110 -10.21 13.29 -7.00
N ASN A 111 -10.27 14.54 -6.55
CA ASN A 111 -9.14 15.20 -5.90
C ASN A 111 -8.71 14.45 -4.63
N PHE A 112 -9.67 14.08 -3.78
CA PHE A 112 -9.43 13.28 -2.58
C PHE A 112 -8.74 11.95 -2.92
N HIS A 113 -9.31 11.17 -3.85
CA HIS A 113 -8.71 9.91 -4.31
C HIS A 113 -7.29 10.10 -4.81
N ARG A 114 -7.05 11.14 -5.63
CA ARG A 114 -5.71 11.46 -6.13
C ARG A 114 -4.73 11.75 -4.99
N VAL A 115 -5.14 12.53 -3.99
CA VAL A 115 -4.32 12.86 -2.83
C VAL A 115 -3.96 11.60 -2.04
N ILE A 116 -4.93 10.77 -1.68
CA ILE A 116 -4.63 9.55 -0.90
C ILE A 116 -3.81 8.53 -1.71
N SER A 117 -4.03 8.40 -3.03
CA SER A 117 -3.18 7.54 -3.87
C SER A 117 -1.73 8.01 -3.87
N LEU A 118 -1.49 9.29 -4.16
CA LEU A 118 -0.14 9.81 -4.34
C LEU A 118 0.60 10.07 -3.02
N GLN A 119 -0.09 10.59 -2.01
CA GLN A 119 0.54 11.03 -0.77
C GLN A 119 0.58 9.95 0.30
N VAL A 120 -0.25 8.91 0.19
CA VAL A 120 -0.36 7.81 1.18
C VAL A 120 0.06 6.48 0.56
N ALA A 121 -0.64 6.00 -0.48
CA ALA A 121 -0.42 4.65 -1.00
C ALA A 121 0.97 4.48 -1.66
N GLU A 122 1.36 5.38 -2.57
CA GLU A 122 2.65 5.26 -3.27
C GLU A 122 3.87 5.25 -2.34
N PRO A 123 4.00 6.16 -1.35
CA PRO A 123 5.12 6.11 -0.40
C PRO A 123 5.15 4.84 0.45
N LEU A 124 3.99 4.35 0.90
CA LEU A 124 3.91 3.11 1.70
C LEU A 124 4.24 1.89 0.85
N LYS A 125 3.79 1.85 -0.41
CA LYS A 125 4.11 0.79 -1.38
C LYS A 125 5.61 0.74 -1.67
N ALA A 126 6.23 1.89 -1.93
CA ALA A 126 7.67 2.00 -2.14
C ALA A 126 8.47 1.50 -0.94
N MET A 127 8.00 1.75 0.29
CA MET A 127 8.66 1.30 1.51
C MET A 127 8.58 -0.20 1.73
N VAL A 128 7.41 -0.80 1.46
CA VAL A 128 7.20 -2.25 1.56
C VAL A 128 8.02 -3.01 0.50
N GLN A 129 8.25 -2.40 -0.66
CA GLN A 129 9.00 -2.99 -1.78
C GLN A 129 10.47 -2.52 -1.83
N GLY A 130 10.90 -1.70 -0.88
CA GLY A 130 12.20 -1.04 -0.91
C GLY A 130 13.36 -1.94 -0.51
N SER A 131 14.52 -1.76 -1.15
CA SER A 131 15.74 -2.50 -0.81
C SER A 131 16.19 -2.35 0.65
N PRO A 132 16.03 -1.21 1.37
CA PRO A 132 16.54 -1.09 2.73
C PRO A 132 15.97 -2.11 3.72
N LEU A 133 14.69 -2.46 3.59
CA LEU A 133 14.04 -3.47 4.43
C LEU A 133 14.61 -4.86 4.14
N GLU A 134 14.74 -5.23 2.86
CA GLU A 134 15.26 -6.53 2.46
C GLU A 134 16.76 -6.67 2.77
N ASP A 135 17.55 -5.62 2.60
CA ASP A 135 18.97 -5.58 2.98
C ASP A 135 19.15 -5.79 4.50
N ALA A 136 18.32 -5.14 5.32
CA ALA A 136 18.34 -5.33 6.77
C ALA A 136 17.95 -6.76 7.19
N ARG A 137 16.95 -7.36 6.52
CA ARG A 137 16.56 -8.77 6.72
C ARG A 137 17.67 -9.74 6.34
N HIS A 138 18.38 -9.48 5.23
CA HIS A 138 19.54 -10.28 4.84
C HIS A 138 20.67 -10.21 5.88
N LEU A 139 20.91 -9.05 6.50
CA LEU A 139 21.88 -8.94 7.60
C LEU A 139 21.46 -9.78 8.81
N LYS A 140 20.18 -9.75 9.18
CA LYS A 140 19.63 -10.59 10.26
C LYS A 140 19.82 -12.08 9.97
N GLN A 141 19.50 -12.53 8.76
CA GLN A 141 19.70 -13.93 8.35
C GLN A 141 21.19 -14.35 8.35
N LYS A 142 22.11 -13.44 8.00
CA LYS A 142 23.56 -13.69 8.11
C LYS A 142 23.99 -13.80 9.58
N TYR A 143 23.45 -12.97 10.46
CA TYR A 143 23.68 -13.06 11.90
C TYR A 143 23.22 -14.41 12.46
N ASP A 144 22.01 -14.86 12.12
CA ASP A 144 21.48 -16.15 12.61
C ASP A 144 22.37 -17.32 12.20
N ARG A 145 22.82 -17.36 10.94
CA ARG A 145 23.75 -18.40 10.46
C ARG A 145 25.09 -18.39 11.21
N LEU A 146 25.60 -17.20 11.54
CA LEU A 146 26.83 -17.09 12.33
C LEU A 146 26.59 -17.58 13.77
N ARG A 147 25.43 -17.28 14.35
CA ARG A 147 25.06 -17.75 15.69
C ARG A 147 24.93 -19.27 15.76
N GLU A 148 24.24 -19.90 14.81
CA GLU A 148 24.18 -21.36 14.70
C GLU A 148 25.58 -21.97 14.51
N SER A 149 26.45 -21.29 13.74
CA SER A 149 27.85 -21.70 13.57
C SER A 149 28.64 -21.64 14.88
N VAL A 150 28.40 -20.63 15.74
CA VAL A 150 29.00 -20.54 17.09
C VAL A 150 28.58 -21.75 17.93
N ASP A 151 27.29 -22.09 17.96
CA ASP A 151 26.78 -23.23 18.75
C ASP A 151 27.39 -24.57 18.30
N SER A 152 27.51 -24.76 16.98
CA SER A 152 28.16 -25.94 16.40
C SER A 152 29.65 -26.03 16.76
N HIS A 153 30.40 -24.94 16.63
CA HIS A 153 31.84 -24.92 16.92
C HIS A 153 32.12 -24.98 18.43
N ALA A 154 31.28 -24.39 19.27
CA ALA A 154 31.35 -24.50 20.72
C ALA A 154 31.19 -25.95 21.19
N SER A 155 30.22 -26.67 20.61
CA SER A 155 30.02 -28.11 20.88
C SER A 155 31.24 -28.94 20.47
N GLU A 156 31.87 -28.63 19.34
CA GLU A 156 33.08 -29.33 18.88
C GLU A 156 34.30 -29.01 19.76
N VAL A 157 34.47 -27.76 20.21
CA VAL A 157 35.51 -27.39 21.20
C VAL A 157 35.33 -28.19 22.47
N GLN A 158 34.10 -28.29 23.00
CA GLN A 158 33.81 -29.07 24.20
C GLN A 158 34.15 -30.56 24.02
N LYS A 159 33.83 -31.14 22.86
CA LYS A 159 34.18 -32.53 22.51
C LYS A 159 35.68 -32.75 22.38
N ARG A 160 36.45 -31.75 21.96
CA ARG A 160 37.92 -31.83 21.89
C ARG A 160 38.57 -31.66 23.25
N LYS A 161 38.02 -30.81 24.12
CA LYS A 161 38.46 -30.66 25.52
C LYS A 161 38.41 -31.98 26.29
N THR A 162 37.36 -32.78 26.10
CA THR A 162 37.27 -34.10 26.76
C THR A 162 38.29 -35.12 26.25
N LYS A 163 38.75 -34.99 24.99
CA LYS A 163 39.76 -35.87 24.38
C LYS A 163 41.19 -35.44 24.68
N ASP A 164 41.44 -34.16 24.92
CA ASP A 164 42.75 -33.61 25.26
C ASP A 164 43.23 -33.99 26.68
N ALA A 165 42.33 -34.50 27.53
CA ALA A 165 42.62 -35.00 28.87
C ALA A 165 43.68 -36.13 28.92
N ASN A 166 44.01 -36.72 27.78
CA ASN A 166 45.01 -37.78 27.64
C ASN A 166 46.46 -37.26 27.40
N GLY A 167 46.68 -35.94 27.33
CA GLY A 167 48.02 -35.33 27.26
C GLY A 167 48.77 -35.47 25.93
N ASN A 168 48.07 -35.81 24.84
CA ASN A 168 48.68 -35.95 23.51
C ASN A 168 48.90 -34.56 22.86
N PRO A 169 50.14 -34.19 22.46
CA PRO A 169 50.42 -32.91 21.82
C PRO A 169 49.62 -32.66 20.53
N GLU A 170 49.23 -33.70 19.80
CA GLU A 170 48.40 -33.58 18.60
C GLU A 170 46.94 -33.20 18.94
N HIS A 171 46.40 -33.70 20.07
CA HIS A 171 45.06 -33.32 20.54
C HIS A 171 45.04 -31.87 21.02
N ALA A 172 46.10 -31.43 21.71
CA ALA A 172 46.24 -30.05 22.17
C ALA A 172 46.32 -29.07 20.99
N ALA A 173 47.04 -29.41 19.92
CA ALA A 173 47.10 -28.61 18.71
C ALA A 173 45.72 -28.49 18.02
N LYS A 174 44.97 -29.60 17.91
CA LYS A 174 43.62 -29.61 17.33
C LYS A 174 42.60 -28.84 18.18
N LEU A 175 42.72 -28.90 19.51
CA LEU A 175 41.90 -28.11 20.41
C LEU A 175 42.16 -26.61 20.21
N ARG A 176 43.43 -26.18 20.20
CA ARG A 176 43.78 -24.78 19.95
C ARG A 176 43.27 -24.26 18.61
N ALA A 177 43.39 -25.06 17.54
CA ALA A 177 42.87 -24.69 16.23
C ALA A 177 41.33 -24.55 16.23
N ALA A 178 40.63 -25.41 16.99
CA ALA A 178 39.18 -25.31 17.15
C ALA A 178 38.75 -24.08 17.96
N GLU A 179 39.50 -23.76 19.03
CA GLU A 179 39.26 -22.56 19.85
C GLU A 179 39.50 -21.28 19.04
N GLN A 180 40.58 -21.22 18.25
CA GLN A 180 40.84 -20.08 17.37
C GLN A 180 39.71 -19.89 16.35
N LYS A 181 39.25 -20.96 15.71
CA LYS A 181 38.14 -20.88 14.75
C LYS A 181 36.83 -20.44 15.41
N LEU A 182 36.57 -20.89 16.65
CA LEU A 182 35.41 -20.43 17.42
C LEU A 182 35.51 -18.92 17.71
N ASP A 183 36.68 -18.42 18.11
CA ASP A 183 36.90 -17.00 18.36
C ASP A 183 36.71 -16.14 17.09
N GLU A 184 37.17 -16.61 15.93
CA GLU A 184 36.95 -15.95 14.64
C GLU A 184 35.45 -15.84 14.30
N ILE A 185 34.68 -16.92 14.48
CA ILE A 185 33.24 -16.93 14.20
C ILE A 185 32.49 -16.03 15.20
N ILE A 186 32.86 -16.04 16.49
CA ILE A 186 32.27 -15.15 17.50
C ILE A 186 32.51 -13.68 17.14
N SER A 187 33.73 -13.33 16.70
CA SER A 187 34.05 -11.96 16.28
C SER A 187 33.25 -11.52 15.06
N ALA A 188 33.11 -12.40 14.07
CA ALA A 188 32.26 -12.17 12.90
C ALA A 188 30.78 -12.00 13.28
N MET A 189 30.28 -12.86 14.17
CA MET A 189 28.90 -12.79 14.69
C MET A 189 28.64 -11.45 15.39
N ASN A 190 29.57 -10.98 16.23
CA ASN A 190 29.45 -9.70 16.93
C ASN A 190 29.38 -8.51 15.98
N THR A 191 30.26 -8.49 14.98
CA THR A 191 30.28 -7.43 13.97
C THR A 191 28.97 -7.45 13.16
N MET A 192 28.51 -8.64 12.75
CA MET A 192 27.26 -8.79 12.01
C MET A 192 26.05 -8.38 12.87
N GLY A 193 26.02 -8.75 14.15
CA GLY A 193 24.96 -8.40 15.08
C GLY A 193 24.80 -6.88 15.21
N LYS A 194 25.91 -6.16 15.45
CA LYS A 194 25.91 -4.68 15.50
C LYS A 194 25.38 -4.05 14.21
N ASN A 195 25.85 -4.55 13.06
CA ASN A 195 25.41 -4.05 11.75
C ASN A 195 23.92 -4.32 11.50
N ALA A 196 23.45 -5.54 11.80
CA ALA A 196 22.06 -5.93 11.64
C ALA A 196 21.14 -5.11 12.56
N THR A 197 21.51 -4.96 13.85
CA THR A 197 20.71 -4.18 14.80
C THR A 197 20.60 -2.72 14.37
N SER A 198 21.72 -2.11 13.94
CA SER A 198 21.72 -0.73 13.46
C SER A 198 20.85 -0.57 12.20
N ALA A 199 21.01 -1.44 11.20
CA ALA A 199 20.22 -1.37 9.97
C ALA A 199 18.72 -1.58 10.24
N MET A 200 18.36 -2.59 11.04
CA MET A 200 16.97 -2.88 11.38
C MET A 200 16.32 -1.79 12.24
N SER A 201 17.06 -1.17 13.16
CA SER A 201 16.57 -0.05 13.96
C SER A 201 16.23 1.19 13.10
N VAL A 202 17.08 1.48 12.11
CA VAL A 202 16.82 2.56 11.13
C VAL A 202 15.57 2.25 10.32
N VAL A 203 15.41 1.02 9.84
CA VAL A 203 14.22 0.59 9.09
C VAL A 203 12.96 0.66 9.95
N GLU A 204 12.99 0.14 11.18
CA GLU A 204 11.85 0.21 12.12
C GLU A 204 11.42 1.66 12.33
N THR A 205 12.37 2.54 12.66
CA THR A 205 12.11 3.96 12.91
C THR A 205 11.50 4.64 11.68
N GLN A 206 12.08 4.42 10.50
CA GLN A 206 11.58 4.98 9.25
C GLN A 206 10.17 4.47 8.93
N GLN A 207 9.92 3.17 9.11
CA GLN A 207 8.60 2.57 8.91
C GLN A 207 7.57 3.19 9.84
N GLN A 208 7.85 3.28 11.15
CA GLN A 208 6.92 3.84 12.13
C GLN A 208 6.61 5.32 11.84
N GLN A 209 7.65 6.15 11.66
CA GLN A 209 7.48 7.58 11.42
C GLN A 209 6.73 7.87 10.12
N THR A 210 7.13 7.21 9.03
CA THR A 210 6.48 7.42 7.75
C THR A 210 5.04 6.94 7.81
N THR A 211 4.78 5.75 8.35
CA THR A 211 3.41 5.22 8.45
C THR A 211 2.52 6.17 9.24
N LEU A 212 2.97 6.65 10.39
CA LEU A 212 2.21 7.60 11.21
C LEU A 212 1.91 8.90 10.44
N HIS A 213 2.91 9.47 9.78
CA HIS A 213 2.73 10.68 8.97
C HIS A 213 1.75 10.46 7.81
N LYS A 214 1.79 9.28 7.16
CA LYS A 214 0.88 8.92 6.07
C LYS A 214 -0.55 8.70 6.55
N MET A 215 -0.74 8.15 7.75
CA MET A 215 -2.06 8.09 8.40
C MET A 215 -2.62 9.48 8.67
N LEU A 216 -1.78 10.41 9.13
CA LEU A 216 -2.20 11.81 9.32
C LEU A 216 -2.60 12.46 7.98
N SER A 217 -1.80 12.30 6.93
CA SER A 217 -2.14 12.83 5.59
C SER A 217 -3.47 12.30 5.06
N MET A 218 -3.81 11.04 5.35
CA MET A 218 -5.09 10.45 4.98
C MET A 218 -6.26 11.13 5.71
N VAL A 219 -6.14 11.32 7.03
CA VAL A 219 -7.15 12.03 7.84
C VAL A 219 -7.32 13.48 7.37
N GLU A 220 -6.23 14.17 7.07
CA GLU A 220 -6.26 15.55 6.55
C GLU A 220 -6.95 15.62 5.19
N ALA A 221 -6.67 14.67 4.30
CA ALA A 221 -7.31 14.57 2.99
C ALA A 221 -8.82 14.30 3.11
N GLU A 222 -9.22 13.37 3.97
CA GLU A 222 -10.63 13.09 4.25
C GLU A 222 -11.35 14.31 4.81
N ARG A 223 -10.76 14.95 5.82
CA ARG A 223 -11.32 16.17 6.42
C ARG A 223 -11.50 17.27 5.38
N ALA A 224 -10.49 17.52 4.54
CA ALA A 224 -10.56 18.53 3.49
C ALA A 224 -11.65 18.21 2.46
N TYR A 225 -11.79 16.94 2.06
CA TYR A 225 -12.84 16.48 1.15
C TYR A 225 -14.23 16.76 1.71
N PHE A 226 -14.52 16.30 2.92
CA PHE A 226 -15.85 16.49 3.52
C PHE A 226 -16.17 17.96 3.74
N GLN A 227 -15.19 18.79 4.15
CA GLN A 227 -15.40 20.23 4.29
C GLN A 227 -15.80 20.90 2.97
N ARG A 228 -15.15 20.53 1.86
CA ARG A 228 -15.49 21.08 0.53
C ARG A 228 -16.86 20.61 0.06
N VAL A 229 -17.19 19.32 0.27
CA VAL A 229 -18.51 18.78 -0.06
C VAL A 229 -19.62 19.46 0.74
N THR A 230 -19.43 19.66 2.05
CA THR A 230 -20.37 20.38 2.89
C THR A 230 -20.59 21.80 2.38
N SER A 231 -19.53 22.54 2.03
CA SER A 231 -19.66 23.89 1.47
C SER A 231 -20.44 23.92 0.14
N ILE A 232 -20.25 22.91 -0.72
CA ILE A 232 -21.04 22.76 -1.95
C ILE A 232 -22.52 22.50 -1.64
N LEU A 233 -22.80 21.62 -0.68
CA LEU A 233 -24.16 21.29 -0.25
C LEU A 233 -24.87 22.47 0.40
N ASP A 234 -24.18 23.24 1.23
CA ASP A 234 -24.72 24.46 1.83
C ASP A 234 -25.12 25.45 0.74
N THR A 235 -24.26 25.66 -0.26
CA THR A 235 -24.58 26.54 -1.40
C THR A 235 -25.81 26.03 -2.16
N LEU A 236 -25.84 24.73 -2.48
CA LEU A 236 -26.95 24.10 -3.18
C LEU A 236 -28.27 24.22 -2.41
N HIS A 237 -28.23 24.06 -1.09
CA HIS A 237 -29.40 24.20 -0.23
C HIS A 237 -30.00 25.60 -0.38
N HIS A 238 -29.19 26.66 -0.31
CA HIS A 238 -29.65 28.04 -0.49
C HIS A 238 -30.21 28.28 -1.91
N GLU A 239 -29.58 27.73 -2.94
CA GLU A 239 -30.04 27.84 -4.34
C GLU A 239 -31.44 27.21 -4.52
N ILE A 240 -31.63 25.97 -4.04
CA ILE A 240 -32.91 25.26 -4.14
C ILE A 240 -33.98 25.94 -3.27
N GLU A 241 -33.64 26.37 -2.05
CA GLU A 241 -34.59 27.05 -1.16
C GLU A 241 -35.09 28.36 -1.80
N SER A 242 -34.23 29.10 -2.49
CA SER A 242 -34.61 30.29 -3.27
C SER A 242 -35.62 29.96 -4.36
N GLU A 243 -35.41 28.87 -5.10
CA GLU A 243 -36.32 28.42 -6.16
C GLU A 243 -37.68 27.96 -5.62
N VAL A 244 -37.69 27.27 -4.48
CA VAL A 244 -38.92 26.86 -3.78
C VAL A 244 -39.72 28.10 -3.32
N LYS A 245 -39.06 29.11 -2.75
CA LYS A 245 -39.71 30.37 -2.36
C LYS A 245 -40.31 31.11 -3.56
N LYS A 246 -39.62 31.09 -4.71
CA LYS A 246 -40.13 31.68 -5.97
C LYS A 246 -41.35 30.94 -6.51
N SER A 247 -41.39 29.60 -6.39
CA SER A 247 -42.58 28.83 -6.81
C SER A 247 -43.80 29.06 -5.91
N SER A 248 -43.57 29.31 -4.61
CA SER A 248 -44.65 29.53 -3.64
C SER A 248 -45.24 30.95 -3.69
N ASN A 249 -44.52 31.92 -4.25
CA ASN A 249 -44.96 33.31 -4.43
C ASN A 249 -44.93 33.71 -5.92
N PRO A 250 -45.92 33.28 -6.73
CA PRO A 250 -46.04 33.74 -8.10
C PRO A 250 -46.40 35.23 -8.07
N SER A 251 -45.40 36.10 -8.21
CA SER A 251 -45.69 37.50 -8.50
C SER A 251 -46.32 37.59 -9.88
N VAL A 252 -47.55 38.08 -9.90
CA VAL A 252 -48.36 38.40 -11.08
C VAL A 252 -47.50 39.17 -12.08
N SER A 253 -47.11 38.49 -13.17
CA SER A 253 -46.69 39.18 -14.38
C SER A 253 -47.95 39.79 -15.00
N GLY A 254 -47.97 41.13 -15.01
CA GLY A 254 -49.13 41.93 -15.32
C GLY A 254 -49.67 41.74 -16.74
N ASN A 255 -50.99 41.73 -16.83
CA ASN A 255 -51.78 42.25 -17.93
C ASN A 255 -53.18 42.60 -17.40
N GLY A 256 -53.62 43.84 -17.65
CA GLY A 256 -55.05 44.19 -17.68
C GLY A 256 -55.62 44.95 -16.48
N ASP A 257 -55.79 46.25 -16.68
CA ASP A 257 -57.00 47.04 -16.47
C ASP A 257 -57.73 47.09 -15.11
N SER A 258 -58.04 48.33 -14.75
CA SER A 258 -58.93 48.74 -13.68
C SER A 258 -60.32 48.12 -13.80
N HIS A 259 -60.82 47.51 -12.71
CA HIS A 259 -62.11 47.89 -12.16
C HIS A 259 -62.28 47.48 -10.69
N ASN A 260 -62.88 48.42 -9.97
CA ASN A 260 -63.25 48.45 -8.56
C ASN A 260 -64.35 47.41 -8.22
N SER A 261 -64.20 46.65 -7.14
CA SER A 261 -65.35 46.26 -6.30
C SER A 261 -64.92 45.78 -4.91
N LYS A 262 -65.66 46.27 -3.91
CA LYS A 262 -65.57 46.00 -2.47
C LYS A 262 -66.19 44.63 -2.09
N HIS A 263 -65.88 44.22 -0.86
CA HIS A 263 -66.41 43.09 -0.04
C HIS A 263 -65.47 41.87 0.00
N ARG A 264 -65.21 41.19 1.12
CA ARG A 264 -65.61 41.28 2.54
C ARG A 264 -64.72 40.29 3.31
N GLU A 265 -64.47 40.58 4.58
CA GLU A 265 -63.77 39.76 5.57
C GLU A 265 -64.18 38.28 5.65
N GLY A 266 -63.18 37.44 5.93
CA GLY A 266 -63.33 36.02 6.27
C GLY A 266 -62.05 35.43 6.88
N ARG A 267 -61.86 35.66 8.17
CA ARG A 267 -60.94 34.96 9.10
C ARG A 267 -61.20 33.45 9.08
N ILE A 268 -60.15 32.62 9.18
CA ILE A 268 -60.02 31.35 9.97
C ILE A 268 -58.68 30.68 9.57
N VAL A 269 -57.64 30.70 10.41
CA VAL A 269 -57.20 29.79 11.49
C VAL A 269 -55.89 29.10 11.11
N GLU A 270 -54.90 29.52 11.89
CA GLU A 270 -53.59 28.94 12.22
C GLU A 270 -53.61 27.42 12.47
N SER A 271 -52.59 26.71 11.97
CA SER A 271 -52.20 25.40 12.52
C SER A 271 -50.69 25.24 12.51
N SER A 272 -50.17 25.34 13.74
CA SER A 272 -48.86 25.03 14.31
C SER A 272 -48.19 23.74 13.88
N TYR A 273 -46.85 23.75 13.80
CA TYR A 273 -45.91 22.81 14.46
C TYR A 273 -44.55 23.52 14.58
N SER A 274 -44.28 24.16 15.72
CA SER A 274 -43.40 23.69 16.81
C SER A 274 -41.90 23.87 16.54
N GLU A 275 -41.38 25.03 16.96
CA GLU A 275 -39.97 25.24 17.27
C GLU A 275 -39.59 24.50 18.57
N THR A 276 -38.39 23.93 18.60
CA THR A 276 -37.64 23.71 19.85
C THR A 276 -36.25 24.35 19.70
N PRO A 277 -35.75 25.10 20.70
CA PRO A 277 -34.42 25.66 20.66
C PRO A 277 -33.43 24.69 21.33
N SER A 278 -32.42 24.22 20.61
CA SER A 278 -31.22 23.62 21.21
C SER A 278 -30.05 24.57 21.02
N SER A 279 -29.78 25.32 22.07
CA SER A 279 -28.58 26.10 22.26
C SER A 279 -27.37 25.18 22.48
N ASN A 280 -26.28 25.41 21.75
CA ASN A 280 -24.95 25.22 22.31
C ASN A 280 -23.96 26.27 21.77
N PRO A 281 -23.26 27.00 22.64
CA PRO A 281 -22.29 28.02 22.26
C PRO A 281 -20.92 27.36 22.08
N LEU A 282 -20.15 27.80 21.08
CA LEU A 282 -18.67 27.83 21.07
C LEU A 282 -18.23 28.46 19.75
N ARG A 283 -18.21 29.79 19.72
CA ARG A 283 -17.50 30.56 18.70
C ARG A 283 -16.21 31.02 19.37
N GLN A 284 -15.08 30.45 18.99
CA GLN A 284 -13.79 31.05 19.30
C GLN A 284 -12.93 31.07 18.03
N ALA A 285 -12.37 32.25 17.80
CA ALA A 285 -11.77 32.71 16.56
C ALA A 285 -10.61 31.83 16.11
N ALA A 286 -10.60 31.49 14.82
CA ALA A 286 -9.42 31.00 14.11
C ALA A 286 -9.22 31.87 12.87
N VAL A 287 -7.99 32.35 12.75
CA VAL A 287 -7.48 33.32 11.79
C VAL A 287 -7.31 32.65 10.42
N ASP A 288 -7.74 33.30 9.35
CA ASP A 288 -7.57 32.82 7.96
C ASP A 288 -6.08 32.64 7.60
N PRO A 289 -5.64 31.48 7.07
CA PRO A 289 -4.36 31.36 6.38
C PRO A 289 -4.50 31.73 4.90
N PRO A 290 -3.45 32.27 4.25
CA PRO A 290 -3.54 32.87 2.92
C PRO A 290 -3.64 31.81 1.80
N GLU A 291 -4.38 32.12 0.74
CA GLU A 291 -4.43 31.33 -0.50
C GLU A 291 -3.06 31.31 -1.23
N PRO A 292 -2.64 30.17 -1.81
CA PRO A 292 -1.53 30.16 -2.77
C PRO A 292 -2.01 30.59 -4.16
N SER A 293 -1.40 31.66 -4.69
CA SER A 293 -1.60 32.16 -6.05
C SER A 293 -1.09 31.14 -7.10
N TYR A 294 -1.94 30.74 -8.04
CA TYR A 294 -1.51 30.01 -9.23
C TYR A 294 -1.35 30.98 -10.41
N ASN A 295 -0.14 31.00 -10.98
CA ASN A 295 0.12 31.66 -12.26
C ASN A 295 -0.53 30.81 -13.38
N VAL A 296 -1.48 31.41 -14.08
CA VAL A 296 -2.06 30.87 -15.31
C VAL A 296 -1.09 31.12 -16.46
N VAL A 297 -0.53 30.06 -17.04
CA VAL A 297 0.04 30.09 -18.38
C VAL A 297 -0.99 29.52 -19.35
N ASN A 298 -1.52 30.43 -20.18
CA ASN A 298 -2.36 30.14 -21.32
C ASN A 298 -1.59 29.32 -22.38
N GLY A 299 -2.24 28.28 -22.90
CA GLY A 299 -1.71 27.43 -23.96
C GLY A 299 -2.82 26.74 -24.76
N SER A 300 -3.55 27.54 -25.53
CA SER A 300 -4.12 27.22 -26.86
C SER A 300 -4.81 25.89 -27.11
N ASN A 301 -6.14 26.03 -27.17
CA ASN A 301 -7.15 25.24 -27.87
C ASN A 301 -6.71 24.70 -29.26
N ARG A 302 -6.80 23.39 -29.48
CA ARG A 302 -7.02 22.78 -30.81
C ARG A 302 -7.93 21.56 -30.64
N GLY A 303 -9.15 21.70 -31.16
CA GLY A 303 -10.19 20.68 -31.15
C GLY A 303 -9.92 19.52 -32.11
N TYR A 304 -10.61 18.42 -31.84
CA TYR A 304 -10.88 17.38 -32.82
C TYR A 304 -12.35 16.98 -32.71
N GLU A 305 -13.00 17.03 -33.88
CA GLU A 305 -14.40 16.72 -34.13
C GLU A 305 -14.73 15.23 -33.92
N ASP A 306 -15.96 15.00 -33.48
CA ASP A 306 -16.65 13.72 -33.46
C ASP A 306 -16.64 13.02 -34.83
N LYS A 307 -16.21 11.76 -34.84
CA LYS A 307 -16.72 10.73 -35.76
C LYS A 307 -16.74 9.39 -35.04
N GLU A 308 -17.93 8.91 -34.67
CA GLU A 308 -18.16 7.49 -34.39
C GLU A 308 -17.87 6.64 -35.64
N PRO A 309 -17.40 5.40 -35.45
CA PRO A 309 -17.74 4.34 -36.40
C PRO A 309 -18.38 3.13 -35.72
N THR A 310 -19.54 2.82 -36.28
CA THR A 310 -20.30 1.56 -36.35
C THR A 310 -19.51 0.26 -36.22
N LEU A 311 -20.13 -0.69 -35.50
CA LEU A 311 -19.74 -2.08 -35.31
C LEU A 311 -19.72 -2.88 -36.62
N GLU A 312 -18.57 -3.41 -37.00
CA GLU A 312 -18.41 -4.48 -38.00
C GLU A 312 -17.47 -5.55 -37.41
N ALA A 313 -17.92 -6.80 -37.46
CA ALA A 313 -17.26 -7.95 -36.85
C ALA A 313 -16.00 -8.37 -37.64
N GLY A 314 -14.81 -8.16 -37.08
CA GLY A 314 -13.56 -8.58 -37.69
C GLY A 314 -12.37 -8.58 -36.73
N LYS A 315 -12.01 -9.78 -36.25
CA LYS A 315 -10.70 -10.25 -35.76
C LYS A 315 -9.80 -9.21 -35.02
N VAL A 316 -9.90 -9.20 -33.70
CA VAL A 316 -9.02 -8.46 -32.78
C VAL A 316 -7.55 -8.91 -32.97
N PRO A 317 -6.58 -8.01 -33.18
CA PRO A 317 -5.17 -8.36 -33.08
C PRO A 317 -4.83 -8.58 -31.60
N ALA A 318 -4.31 -9.77 -31.29
CA ALA A 318 -3.88 -10.15 -29.95
C ALA A 318 -2.88 -9.13 -29.38
N ALA A 319 -3.14 -8.67 -28.16
CA ALA A 319 -2.19 -7.91 -27.35
C ALA A 319 -0.85 -8.68 -27.25
N PRO A 320 0.31 -8.01 -27.12
CA PRO A 320 1.58 -8.68 -26.99
C PRO A 320 1.59 -9.51 -25.70
N GLU A 321 1.51 -10.84 -25.83
CA GLU A 321 1.55 -11.73 -24.68
C GLU A 321 2.89 -11.59 -23.93
N PRO A 322 2.87 -11.46 -22.59
CA PRO A 322 4.10 -11.53 -21.80
C PRO A 322 4.71 -12.93 -22.01
N LYS A 323 5.94 -12.98 -22.53
CA LYS A 323 6.66 -14.24 -22.78
C LYS A 323 6.95 -14.94 -21.45
N SER A 324 6.05 -15.81 -21.01
CA SER A 324 6.29 -16.73 -19.91
C SER A 324 7.32 -17.79 -20.31
N PHE A 325 8.07 -18.32 -19.35
CA PHE A 325 9.06 -19.37 -19.58
C PHE A 325 9.20 -20.31 -18.40
N TYR A 326 9.62 -21.54 -18.65
CA TYR A 326 9.96 -22.49 -17.60
C TYR A 326 11.38 -22.24 -17.07
N ALA A 327 11.52 -22.29 -15.76
CA ALA A 327 12.79 -22.21 -15.06
C ALA A 327 12.88 -23.33 -14.01
N THR A 328 14.11 -23.67 -13.60
CA THR A 328 14.35 -24.59 -12.50
C THR A 328 14.88 -23.81 -11.30
N ALA A 329 14.32 -24.06 -10.11
CA ALA A 329 14.81 -23.48 -8.87
C ALA A 329 16.23 -24.00 -8.57
N THR A 330 17.15 -23.07 -8.36
CA THR A 330 18.56 -23.33 -8.01
C THR A 330 18.85 -23.12 -6.53
N HIS A 331 17.94 -22.43 -5.82
CA HIS A 331 18.03 -22.13 -4.39
C HIS A 331 16.65 -22.31 -3.75
N ASP A 332 16.63 -22.72 -2.48
CA ASP A 332 15.40 -22.76 -1.69
C ASP A 332 14.96 -21.34 -1.35
N PHE A 333 13.67 -21.07 -1.46
CA PHE A 333 13.03 -19.83 -0.99
C PHE A 333 11.71 -20.19 -0.32
N VAL A 334 11.55 -19.75 0.92
CA VAL A 334 10.32 -19.96 1.70
C VAL A 334 9.54 -18.65 1.67
N GLY A 335 8.35 -18.66 1.06
CA GLY A 335 7.47 -17.50 1.08
C GLY A 335 7.00 -17.24 2.51
N GLU A 336 7.27 -16.05 3.03
CA GLU A 336 6.94 -15.66 4.40
C GLU A 336 5.72 -14.74 4.47
N ASP A 337 5.35 -14.11 3.34
CA ASP A 337 4.22 -13.20 3.19
C ASP A 337 3.15 -13.72 2.21
N GLU A 338 1.91 -13.26 2.40
CA GLU A 338 0.81 -13.50 1.45
C GLU A 338 1.18 -12.94 0.06
N GLY A 339 1.23 -13.84 -0.93
CA GLY A 339 1.63 -13.56 -2.31
C GLY A 339 3.06 -14.01 -2.67
N GLU A 340 3.86 -14.51 -1.73
CA GLU A 340 5.17 -15.11 -2.02
C GLU A 340 5.06 -16.61 -2.31
N LEU A 341 5.85 -17.12 -3.25
CA LEU A 341 5.84 -18.52 -3.66
C LEU A 341 7.01 -19.26 -3.03
N THR A 342 6.73 -20.29 -2.23
CA THR A 342 7.77 -21.21 -1.76
C THR A 342 8.25 -22.10 -2.91
N ILE A 343 9.57 -22.12 -3.14
CA ILE A 343 10.22 -22.97 -4.13
C ILE A 343 11.39 -23.71 -3.47
N SER A 344 11.59 -24.98 -3.82
CA SER A 344 12.73 -25.78 -3.38
C SER A 344 13.66 -26.07 -4.56
N VAL A 345 14.95 -26.26 -4.30
CA VAL A 345 15.93 -26.63 -5.35
C VAL A 345 15.43 -27.81 -6.17
N GLY A 346 15.41 -27.64 -7.50
CA GLY A 346 14.94 -28.63 -8.46
C GLY A 346 13.48 -28.45 -8.91
N ASP A 347 12.69 -27.61 -8.23
CA ASP A 347 11.32 -27.31 -8.64
C ASP A 347 11.26 -26.71 -10.04
N GLU A 348 10.26 -27.12 -10.83
CA GLU A 348 9.94 -26.51 -12.12
C GLU A 348 8.94 -25.37 -11.92
N VAL A 349 9.37 -24.15 -12.25
CA VAL A 349 8.57 -22.93 -12.08
C VAL A 349 8.20 -22.36 -13.44
N LEU A 350 6.91 -22.10 -13.65
CA LEU A 350 6.46 -21.31 -14.79
C LEU A 350 6.55 -19.83 -14.43
N VAL A 351 7.57 -19.14 -14.93
CA VAL A 351 7.77 -17.71 -14.73
C VAL A 351 6.86 -16.95 -15.70
N ARG A 352 5.96 -16.10 -15.16
CA ARG A 352 4.98 -15.32 -15.94
C ARG A 352 5.41 -13.87 -16.10
N GLN A 353 6.05 -13.31 -15.09
CA GLN A 353 6.51 -11.93 -15.07
C GLN A 353 7.87 -11.82 -14.37
N VAL A 354 8.73 -10.94 -14.87
CA VAL A 354 9.98 -10.52 -14.22
C VAL A 354 9.95 -9.01 -14.10
N THR A 355 10.17 -8.49 -12.89
CA THR A 355 10.22 -7.05 -12.63
C THR A 355 11.67 -6.55 -12.67
N SER A 356 11.83 -5.25 -12.88
CA SER A 356 13.15 -4.60 -12.80
C SER A 356 13.73 -4.56 -11.38
N SER A 357 12.92 -4.87 -10.34
CA SER A 357 13.35 -4.95 -8.94
C SER A 357 14.01 -6.29 -8.57
N GLY A 358 14.18 -7.20 -9.53
CA GLY A 358 14.81 -8.51 -9.29
C GLY A 358 13.86 -9.57 -8.75
N TRP A 359 12.55 -9.36 -8.88
CA TRP A 359 11.51 -10.33 -8.48
C TRP A 359 10.82 -10.93 -9.70
N SER A 360 10.45 -12.19 -9.57
CA SER A 360 9.68 -12.94 -10.56
C SER A 360 8.36 -13.40 -9.97
N GLU A 361 7.26 -13.27 -10.73
CA GLU A 361 6.01 -13.95 -10.43
C GLU A 361 5.98 -15.26 -11.23
N GLY A 362 5.65 -16.35 -10.55
CA GLY A 362 5.51 -17.63 -11.22
C GLY A 362 4.57 -18.58 -10.50
N GLN A 363 4.49 -19.78 -11.06
CA GLN A 363 3.65 -20.85 -10.54
C GLN A 363 4.48 -22.12 -10.38
N CYS A 364 4.39 -22.73 -9.20
CA CYS A 364 5.02 -24.02 -8.86
C CYS A 364 4.01 -24.86 -8.07
N ASN A 365 3.87 -26.15 -8.38
CA ASN A 365 3.01 -27.08 -7.63
C ASN A 365 1.57 -26.58 -7.40
N GLY A 366 0.99 -25.87 -8.38
CA GLY A 366 -0.37 -25.32 -8.30
C GLY A 366 -0.49 -24.00 -7.52
N GLN A 367 0.55 -23.56 -6.82
CA GLN A 367 0.60 -22.29 -6.10
C GLN A 367 1.23 -21.20 -6.97
N SER A 368 0.74 -19.96 -6.85
CA SER A 368 1.28 -18.80 -7.56
C SER A 368 1.76 -17.75 -6.57
N GLY A 369 2.86 -17.08 -6.90
CA GLY A 369 3.40 -16.01 -6.07
C GLY A 369 4.76 -15.52 -6.55
N TRP A 370 5.32 -14.62 -5.75
CA TRP A 370 6.57 -13.91 -6.02
C TRP A 370 7.76 -14.59 -5.36
N PHE A 371 8.89 -14.62 -6.07
CA PHE A 371 10.17 -15.12 -5.56
C PHE A 371 11.33 -14.34 -6.23
N PRO A 372 12.54 -14.32 -5.64
CA PRO A 372 13.68 -13.61 -6.24
C PRO A 372 14.07 -14.22 -7.59
N SER A 373 14.24 -13.39 -8.63
CA SER A 373 14.57 -13.86 -9.99
C SER A 373 15.89 -14.63 -10.07
N THR A 374 16.82 -14.37 -9.14
CA THR A 374 18.13 -15.04 -9.06
C THR A 374 18.06 -16.48 -8.54
N TYR A 375 16.91 -16.92 -8.02
CA TYR A 375 16.75 -18.24 -7.40
C TYR A 375 16.29 -19.29 -8.40
N VAL A 376 16.08 -18.91 -9.67
CA VAL A 376 15.69 -19.82 -10.75
C VAL A 376 16.58 -19.63 -11.97
N GLU A 377 16.83 -20.71 -12.70
CA GLU A 377 17.56 -20.68 -13.96
C GLU A 377 16.64 -21.04 -15.13
N LYS A 378 16.60 -20.18 -16.16
CA LYS A 378 15.74 -20.35 -17.33
C LYS A 378 16.13 -21.60 -18.13
N LYS A 379 15.17 -22.51 -18.37
CA LYS A 379 15.40 -23.65 -19.26
C LYS A 379 15.53 -23.18 -20.71
N GLN A 380 16.65 -23.51 -21.36
CA GLN A 380 16.79 -23.32 -22.80
C GLN A 380 15.94 -24.35 -23.56
N PRO A 381 15.27 -23.99 -24.66
CA PRO A 381 14.56 -24.96 -25.48
C PRO A 381 15.57 -25.92 -26.13
N ILE A 382 15.40 -27.21 -25.88
CA ILE A 382 16.19 -28.26 -26.55
C ILE A 382 15.89 -28.20 -28.05
N ARG A 383 16.87 -27.77 -28.87
CA ARG A 383 16.79 -27.88 -30.33
C ARG A 383 16.82 -29.36 -30.71
N LYS A 384 15.66 -29.94 -31.07
CA LYS A 384 15.61 -31.27 -31.69
C LYS A 384 16.42 -31.24 -32.99
N GLY A 385 17.52 -31.99 -33.01
CA GLY A 385 18.35 -32.18 -34.20
C GLY A 385 17.53 -32.80 -35.34
N ARG A 386 17.59 -32.18 -36.53
CA ARG A 386 17.05 -32.75 -37.77
C ARG A 386 17.82 -34.04 -38.09
N GLY A 387 17.18 -35.19 -37.85
CA GLY A 387 17.66 -36.47 -38.36
C GLY A 387 17.73 -36.41 -39.89
N LYS A 388 18.93 -36.63 -40.44
CA LYS A 388 19.16 -36.87 -41.86
C LYS A 388 18.39 -38.13 -42.26
N LEU A 389 17.40 -37.98 -43.14
CA LEU A 389 16.91 -39.07 -43.99
C LEU A 389 18.03 -39.41 -44.98
N GLY A 390 18.74 -40.51 -44.72
CA GLY A 390 19.61 -41.14 -45.69
C GLY A 390 18.78 -41.92 -46.68
N GLY A 391 18.71 -41.44 -47.92
CA GLY A 391 18.31 -42.25 -49.07
C GLY A 391 19.50 -43.07 -49.56
N SER A 392 19.29 -44.38 -49.72
CA SER A 392 20.02 -45.25 -50.64
C SER A 392 19.09 -46.45 -50.88
N SER A 393 18.39 -46.52 -52.02
CA SER A 393 18.86 -47.26 -53.21
C SER A 393 19.54 -48.59 -52.83
N ARG A 394 18.79 -49.69 -52.87
CA ARG A 394 18.79 -50.66 -53.97
C ARG A 394 17.64 -51.65 -53.84
#